data_AF-A0A5C3QWX3-F1
#
_entry.id   AF-A0A5C3QWX3-F1
#
_cell.length_a   1.000
_cell.length_b   1.000
_cell.length_c   1.000
_cell.angle_alpha   90.00
_cell.angle_beta   90.00
_cell.angle_gamma   90.00
#
_symmetry.space_group_name_H-M   'P 1'
#
loop_
_entity.id
_entity.type
_entity.pdbx_description
1 polymer ?
#
loop_
_entity_poly.entity_id
_entity_poly.type
_entity_poly.pdbx_seq_one_letter_code
_entity_poly.pdbx_strand_id
1 'polypeptide(L)'
;MGPSARFPHHFVNEGPYDLEPPMFNGSTNVSKTSFGNGSSGSGGSLTVNYLPSKFASGLLSPAPARRRKVKGSALFDPGVPKQGGGVEAFRSGEPRMPGEMDDDYDGVDRSRIFGRSKRSRKLRWNKFKWWLFVANLALTTWSITGLILCLLTWFNIFPHAPIILVGNTTELILCTLVSSLAILTSLIGFAGILLNNRSFLAVYTFLTWIVFALLLAPGYYTFRRRRLNLEGKINQQWSQALGAEGRLRIQDQLGCCGYYSPFVEATVSQTCYARSVLPGCKLRYLQFQRMALSRFYAAVFGVVPLQMAIMLAGLLCSNHVTYRFGKGMMPKAYRLSVGSMAVIMESYANQLAEQYGSDVASDVLAKSRSNLSLSQSSELAAPRTLRC
;
A
#
# COMPACT_ATOMS: atom_id res chain seq x y z
N MET A 1 -6.06 -52.32 2.61
CA MET A 1 -5.64 -53.34 1.61
C MET A 1 -5.80 -52.70 0.23
N GLY A 2 -4.70 -52.66 -0.54
CA GLY A 2 -4.59 -51.96 -1.84
C GLY A 2 -5.37 -52.60 -2.99
N PRO A 3 -5.24 -52.08 -4.23
CA PRO A 3 -4.00 -52.18 -5.01
C PRO A 3 -3.58 -50.82 -5.64
N SER A 4 -2.31 -50.42 -5.76
CA SER A 4 -1.14 -50.99 -6.46
C SER A 4 -1.28 -51.01 -8.00
N ALA A 5 -0.79 -49.97 -8.66
CA ALA A 5 -0.51 -49.94 -10.10
C ALA A 5 0.88 -49.33 -10.33
N ARG A 6 1.67 -50.01 -11.16
CA ARG A 6 3.12 -49.89 -11.34
C ARG A 6 3.44 -49.75 -12.84
N PHE A 7 4.36 -48.84 -13.16
CA PHE A 7 5.28 -48.78 -14.34
C PHE A 7 4.69 -48.49 -15.75
N PRO A 8 5.51 -48.06 -16.76
CA PRO A 8 6.99 -48.05 -16.83
C PRO A 8 7.69 -46.75 -17.31
N HIS A 9 9.00 -46.78 -17.13
CA HIS A 9 10.05 -45.91 -17.65
C HIS A 9 10.18 -46.00 -19.19
N HIS A 10 10.49 -44.87 -19.84
CA HIS A 10 11.14 -44.85 -21.15
C HIS A 10 12.54 -44.23 -21.02
N PHE A 11 13.54 -45.08 -21.28
CA PHE A 11 14.93 -44.77 -21.59
C PHE A 11 15.08 -44.96 -23.10
N VAL A 12 15.62 -43.98 -23.84
CA VAL A 12 16.26 -44.21 -25.14
C VAL A 12 17.40 -43.20 -25.36
N ASN A 13 18.60 -43.79 -25.34
CA ASN A 13 19.82 -43.62 -26.13
C ASN A 13 20.50 -42.28 -26.45
N GLU A 14 21.81 -42.37 -26.19
CA GLU A 14 22.96 -41.62 -26.67
C GLU A 14 23.21 -41.77 -28.18
N GLY A 15 23.91 -40.77 -28.73
CA GLY A 15 24.56 -40.79 -30.05
C GLY A 15 25.52 -39.60 -30.18
N PRO A 16 26.83 -39.80 -30.49
CA PRO A 16 27.89 -38.80 -30.35
C PRO A 16 28.27 -38.13 -31.68
N TYR A 17 28.61 -36.84 -31.68
CA TYR A 17 29.38 -36.21 -32.77
C TYR A 17 30.24 -35.03 -32.25
N ASP A 18 31.55 -35.30 -32.26
CA ASP A 18 32.65 -34.51 -32.82
C ASP A 18 32.95 -33.06 -32.36
N LEU A 19 34.16 -32.94 -31.82
CA LEU A 19 34.96 -31.73 -31.70
C LEU A 19 35.50 -31.31 -33.08
N GLU A 20 35.40 -30.02 -33.41
CA GLU A 20 36.52 -29.21 -33.93
C GLU A 20 36.19 -27.69 -33.88
N PRO A 21 37.19 -26.79 -33.73
CA PRO A 21 36.98 -25.37 -33.46
C PRO A 21 37.14 -24.48 -34.72
N PRO A 22 36.50 -23.31 -34.78
CA PRO A 22 36.97 -22.23 -35.65
C PRO A 22 37.46 -21.01 -34.84
N MET A 23 38.77 -20.82 -34.92
CA MET A 23 39.46 -19.62 -35.41
C MET A 23 38.88 -18.24 -35.08
N PHE A 24 39.74 -17.49 -34.40
CA PHE A 24 39.76 -16.05 -34.16
C PHE A 24 39.73 -15.24 -35.47
N ASN A 25 38.88 -14.22 -35.57
CA ASN A 25 39.17 -13.07 -36.43
C ASN A 25 38.63 -11.78 -35.81
N GLY A 26 39.51 -10.80 -35.67
CA GLY A 26 39.23 -9.52 -35.04
C GLY A 26 38.49 -8.55 -35.96
N SER A 27 37.73 -7.65 -35.35
CA SER A 27 37.48 -6.32 -35.90
C SER A 27 36.98 -5.39 -34.79
N THR A 28 37.88 -4.50 -34.38
CA THR A 28 37.63 -3.31 -33.58
C THR A 28 36.75 -2.34 -34.37
N ASN A 29 35.61 -1.95 -33.80
CA ASN A 29 34.89 -0.74 -34.23
C ASN A 29 34.73 0.21 -33.05
N VAL A 30 35.59 1.23 -33.09
CA VAL A 30 35.59 2.42 -32.24
C VAL A 30 34.45 3.33 -32.69
N SER A 31 33.42 3.49 -31.87
CA SER A 31 32.40 4.52 -32.07
C SER A 31 32.80 5.80 -31.36
N LYS A 32 33.35 6.75 -32.12
CA LYS A 32 33.50 8.15 -31.72
C LYS A 32 32.12 8.79 -31.59
N THR A 33 31.78 9.35 -30.43
CA THR A 33 30.70 10.36 -30.32
C THR A 33 31.23 11.60 -29.63
N SER A 34 31.37 12.64 -30.47
CA SER A 34 31.38 14.09 -30.27
C SER A 34 31.48 14.67 -28.84
N PHE A 35 32.57 15.38 -28.62
CA PHE A 35 32.70 16.48 -27.66
C PHE A 35 31.84 17.67 -28.10
N GLY A 36 30.92 18.11 -27.24
CA GLY A 36 30.27 19.41 -27.28
C GLY A 36 30.90 20.33 -26.25
N ASN A 37 31.51 21.41 -26.74
CA ASN A 37 32.18 22.46 -25.96
C ASN A 37 31.13 23.45 -25.42
N GLY A 38 31.09 23.66 -24.10
CA GLY A 38 30.12 24.53 -23.42
C GLY A 38 30.59 24.93 -22.03
N SER A 39 31.34 26.03 -22.00
CA SER A 39 31.80 26.86 -20.89
C SER A 39 31.17 26.72 -19.48
N SER A 40 32.07 26.59 -18.50
CA SER A 40 32.09 27.30 -17.21
C SER A 40 31.15 26.86 -16.08
N GLY A 41 31.66 25.90 -15.29
CA GLY A 41 31.25 25.62 -13.91
C GLY A 41 31.89 24.30 -13.47
N SER A 42 33.03 24.34 -12.80
CA SER A 42 33.78 23.14 -12.38
C SER A 42 33.05 22.36 -11.28
N GLY A 43 31.99 21.64 -11.66
CA GLY A 43 31.36 20.61 -10.83
C GLY A 43 32.19 19.34 -10.90
N GLY A 44 33.31 19.29 -10.19
CA GLY A 44 34.10 18.06 -10.04
C GLY A 44 33.21 16.96 -9.49
N SER A 45 32.96 15.93 -10.29
CA SER A 45 32.27 14.73 -9.82
C SER A 45 33.11 14.09 -8.71
N LEU A 46 32.61 14.06 -7.47
CA LEU A 46 33.27 13.37 -6.34
C LEU A 46 33.21 11.84 -6.48
N THR A 47 32.83 11.31 -7.65
CA THR A 47 32.87 9.89 -7.98
C THR A 47 34.29 9.34 -8.13
N VAL A 48 35.32 10.19 -8.11
CA VAL A 48 36.72 9.77 -8.37
C VAL A 48 37.25 8.78 -7.31
N ASN A 49 36.65 8.71 -6.11
CA ASN A 49 36.94 7.69 -5.10
C ASN A 49 35.84 6.64 -4.90
N TYR A 50 34.82 6.61 -5.77
CA TYR A 50 33.77 5.60 -5.68
C TYR A 50 34.22 4.33 -6.42
N LEU A 51 34.83 3.40 -5.68
CA LEU A 51 35.03 2.02 -6.13
C LEU A 51 33.71 1.26 -5.92
N PRO A 52 33.02 0.81 -6.99
CA PRO A 52 31.84 -0.01 -6.82
C PRO A 52 32.24 -1.28 -6.05
N SER A 53 31.44 -1.69 -5.06
CA SER A 53 31.75 -2.85 -4.22
C SER A 53 31.95 -4.16 -4.99
N LYS A 54 31.52 -4.21 -6.26
CA LYS A 54 31.78 -5.33 -7.17
C LYS A 54 33.21 -5.40 -7.72
N PHE A 55 34.02 -4.34 -7.58
CA PHE A 55 35.40 -4.27 -8.08
C PHE A 55 36.45 -4.08 -6.98
N ALA A 56 36.07 -3.66 -5.77
CA ALA A 56 37.01 -3.39 -4.68
C ALA A 56 37.79 -4.65 -4.20
N SER A 57 37.20 -5.84 -4.29
CA SER A 57 37.85 -7.08 -3.82
C SER A 57 38.92 -7.63 -4.77
N GLY A 58 38.98 -7.16 -6.03
CA GLY A 58 39.91 -7.71 -7.03
C GLY A 58 41.20 -6.91 -7.20
N LEU A 59 41.22 -5.62 -6.84
CA LEU A 59 42.35 -4.72 -7.13
C LEU A 59 43.26 -4.43 -5.94
N LEU A 60 42.78 -4.59 -4.70
CA LEU A 60 43.50 -4.19 -3.49
C LEU A 60 44.11 -5.36 -2.69
N SER A 61 43.97 -6.60 -3.16
CA SER A 61 44.58 -7.76 -2.51
C SER A 61 45.16 -8.72 -3.56
N PRO A 62 46.48 -8.97 -3.58
CA PRO A 62 47.09 -9.93 -4.48
C PRO A 62 46.86 -11.34 -3.92
N ALA A 63 45.64 -11.85 -4.05
CA ALA A 63 45.30 -13.22 -3.69
C ALA A 63 44.71 -13.95 -4.91
N PRO A 64 45.08 -15.22 -5.15
CA PRO A 64 44.74 -15.92 -6.37
C PRO A 64 43.22 -16.08 -6.53
N ALA A 65 42.78 -15.88 -7.78
CA ALA A 65 41.40 -15.87 -8.22
C ALA A 65 40.54 -16.98 -7.58
N ARG A 66 39.63 -16.59 -6.68
CA ARG A 66 38.69 -17.52 -6.06
C ARG A 66 37.59 -17.87 -7.06
N ARG A 67 37.59 -19.15 -7.49
CA ARG A 67 36.56 -19.84 -8.28
C ARG A 67 35.14 -19.39 -7.91
N ARG A 68 34.31 -19.19 -8.95
CA ARG A 68 32.84 -19.05 -8.89
C ARG A 68 32.25 -19.97 -7.82
N LYS A 69 31.61 -19.39 -6.81
CA LYS A 69 30.80 -20.14 -5.84
C LYS A 69 29.39 -20.33 -6.40
N VAL A 70 29.03 -21.60 -6.51
CA VAL A 70 27.72 -22.12 -6.92
C VAL A 70 26.64 -21.74 -5.90
N LYS A 71 25.44 -21.57 -6.43
CA LYS A 71 24.16 -21.28 -5.77
C LYS A 71 23.87 -22.32 -4.66
N GLY A 72 23.75 -21.86 -3.41
CA GLY A 72 23.20 -22.65 -2.31
C GLY A 72 24.10 -22.80 -1.09
N SER A 73 24.28 -21.73 -0.30
CA SER A 73 24.44 -21.88 1.16
C SER A 73 24.12 -20.55 1.86
N ALA A 74 23.08 -20.59 2.68
CA ALA A 74 22.80 -19.59 3.69
C ALA A 74 23.72 -19.87 4.88
N LEU A 75 24.78 -19.08 5.03
CA LEU A 75 25.47 -18.96 6.31
C LEU A 75 26.07 -17.56 6.41
N PHE A 76 25.74 -16.92 7.53
CA PHE A 76 26.02 -15.55 7.91
C PHE A 76 27.47 -15.13 7.67
N ASP A 77 27.67 -14.04 6.94
CA ASP A 77 28.89 -13.25 6.92
C ASP A 77 28.61 -11.99 7.75
N PRO A 78 29.14 -11.85 8.99
CA PRO A 78 28.90 -10.69 9.83
C PRO A 78 29.97 -9.64 9.51
N GLY A 79 29.59 -8.53 8.86
CA GLY A 79 30.51 -7.39 8.89
C GLY A 79 30.33 -6.26 7.89
N VAL A 80 29.53 -6.38 6.84
CA VAL A 80 29.35 -5.24 5.93
C VAL A 80 27.87 -5.08 5.55
N PRO A 81 27.14 -4.12 6.15
CA PRO A 81 25.78 -3.84 5.73
C PRO A 81 25.78 -3.41 4.26
N LYS A 82 24.80 -3.89 3.48
CA LYS A 82 24.56 -3.44 2.10
C LYS A 82 24.44 -1.92 2.09
N GLN A 83 25.50 -1.24 1.66
CA GLN A 83 25.51 0.20 1.45
C GLN A 83 24.74 0.46 0.15
N GLY A 84 23.42 0.62 0.27
CA GLY A 84 22.61 1.21 -0.79
C GLY A 84 23.08 2.64 -1.05
N GLY A 85 22.73 3.22 -2.18
CA GLY A 85 23.19 4.55 -2.60
C GLY A 85 23.57 4.50 -4.06
N GLY A 86 22.58 4.67 -4.94
CA GLY A 86 22.83 4.79 -6.38
C GLY A 86 23.74 5.98 -6.70
N VAL A 87 24.27 6.01 -7.93
CA VAL A 87 25.19 7.04 -8.44
C VAL A 87 24.67 8.48 -8.22
N GLU A 88 23.34 8.65 -8.16
CA GLU A 88 22.68 9.93 -7.90
C GLU A 88 22.94 10.52 -6.51
N ALA A 89 23.29 9.71 -5.49
CA ALA A 89 23.62 10.19 -4.15
C ALA A 89 24.95 10.97 -4.08
N PHE A 90 25.75 10.91 -5.15
CA PHE A 90 27.08 11.54 -5.22
C PHE A 90 27.16 12.68 -6.23
N ARG A 91 26.03 13.10 -6.83
CA ARG A 91 26.00 14.26 -7.72
C ARG A 91 26.41 15.52 -6.93
N SER A 92 27.27 16.35 -7.53
CA SER A 92 27.71 17.60 -6.93
C SER A 92 26.50 18.51 -6.67
N GLY A 93 26.36 18.98 -5.43
CA GLY A 93 25.26 19.86 -5.01
C GLY A 93 24.01 19.19 -4.43
N GLU A 94 23.94 17.85 -4.39
CA GLU A 94 22.84 17.16 -3.69
C GLU A 94 23.13 17.14 -2.17
N PRO A 95 22.26 17.69 -1.31
CA PRO A 95 22.52 17.79 0.13
C PRO A 95 22.59 16.39 0.76
N ARG A 96 23.80 15.99 1.17
CA ARG A 96 24.08 14.69 1.81
C ARG A 96 23.54 14.58 3.24
N MET A 97 23.23 15.73 3.84
CA MET A 97 22.52 15.83 5.10
C MET A 97 21.13 16.40 4.78
N PRO A 98 20.03 15.83 5.31
CA PRO A 98 18.76 16.51 5.25
C PRO A 98 18.96 17.86 5.93
N GLY A 99 18.73 18.95 5.20
CA GLY A 99 18.75 20.27 5.80
C GLY A 99 17.77 20.32 6.96
N GLU A 100 17.97 21.24 7.90
CA GLU A 100 17.03 21.54 8.99
C GLU A 100 15.60 21.89 8.50
N MET A 101 15.42 22.00 7.18
CA MET A 101 14.25 22.48 6.44
C MET A 101 13.64 21.42 5.50
N ASP A 102 13.97 20.14 5.69
CA ASP A 102 13.47 19.05 4.86
C ASP A 102 12.10 18.58 5.39
N ASP A 103 11.02 19.06 4.75
CA ASP A 103 9.62 18.97 5.20
C ASP A 103 9.06 17.51 5.29
N ASP A 104 9.85 16.51 4.91
CA ASP A 104 9.49 15.08 4.94
C ASP A 104 9.86 14.39 6.27
N TYR A 105 10.12 15.15 7.34
CA TYR A 105 10.59 14.64 8.62
C TYR A 105 9.44 14.20 9.56
N ASP A 106 9.29 12.88 9.74
CA ASP A 106 8.37 12.23 10.70
C ASP A 106 8.92 12.09 12.12
N GLY A 107 10.02 12.78 12.45
CA GLY A 107 10.52 12.73 13.82
C GLY A 107 9.58 13.51 14.73
N VAL A 108 9.16 12.86 15.82
CA VAL A 108 8.45 13.51 16.93
C VAL A 108 9.35 14.62 17.44
N ASP A 109 9.10 15.84 16.98
CA ASP A 109 9.90 17.01 17.31
C ASP A 109 9.63 17.35 18.78
N ARG A 110 10.39 16.72 19.69
CA ARG A 110 10.33 16.99 21.15
C ARG A 110 10.61 18.47 21.45
N SER A 111 11.19 19.19 20.49
CA SER A 111 11.44 20.63 20.48
C SER A 111 10.17 21.49 20.57
N ARG A 112 8.98 20.96 20.24
CA ARG A 112 7.71 21.71 20.39
C ARG A 112 7.30 21.99 21.84
N ILE A 113 7.94 21.37 22.82
CA ILE A 113 7.66 21.62 24.24
C ILE A 113 8.33 22.93 24.72
N PHE A 114 9.37 23.44 24.03
CA PHE A 114 10.08 24.67 24.40
C PHE A 114 10.11 25.72 23.26
N GLY A 115 8.92 26.28 22.96
CA GLY A 115 8.76 27.73 22.84
C GLY A 115 9.56 28.56 21.83
N ARG A 116 9.78 28.12 20.58
CA ARG A 116 10.20 29.05 19.51
C ARG A 116 9.46 28.82 18.19
N SER A 117 8.46 29.66 17.94
CA SER A 117 7.70 29.73 16.69
C SER A 117 8.59 30.24 15.53
N LYS A 118 9.14 29.34 14.72
CA LYS A 118 9.67 29.69 13.39
C LYS A 118 8.46 29.91 12.46
N ARG A 119 8.41 31.07 11.80
CA ARG A 119 7.38 31.46 10.80
C ARG A 119 6.99 30.28 9.92
N SER A 120 5.71 29.86 9.97
CA SER A 120 5.22 28.76 9.16
C SER A 120 5.33 29.12 7.67
N ARG A 121 6.26 28.48 6.96
CA ARG A 121 6.19 28.46 5.50
C ARG A 121 4.86 27.82 5.11
N LYS A 122 4.19 28.38 4.10
CA LYS A 122 2.97 27.80 3.53
C LYS A 122 3.29 26.37 3.08
N LEU A 123 2.80 25.37 3.82
CA LEU A 123 2.93 23.97 3.43
C LEU A 123 2.25 23.80 2.08
N ARG A 124 3.04 23.53 1.03
CA ARG A 124 2.51 23.26 -0.31
C ARG A 124 2.07 21.80 -0.34
N TRP A 125 0.83 21.55 -0.73
CA TRP A 125 0.29 20.21 -0.76
C TRP A 125 0.77 19.47 -2.02
N ASN A 126 1.50 18.38 -1.84
CA ASN A 126 2.03 17.59 -2.95
C ASN A 126 0.88 16.93 -3.74
N LYS A 127 1.04 16.79 -5.07
CA LYS A 127 0.07 16.11 -5.96
C LYS A 127 -0.35 14.74 -5.44
N PHE A 128 0.59 14.04 -4.82
CA PHE A 128 0.37 12.77 -4.15
C PHE A 128 -0.62 12.83 -2.98
N LYS A 129 -0.50 13.86 -2.13
CA LYS A 129 -1.42 14.05 -1.00
C LYS A 129 -2.83 14.38 -1.49
N TRP A 130 -2.93 15.08 -2.62
CA TRP A 130 -4.20 15.28 -3.31
C TRP A 130 -4.83 13.97 -3.79
N TRP A 131 -4.07 13.08 -4.43
CA TRP A 131 -4.58 11.76 -4.83
C TRP A 131 -5.06 10.92 -3.63
N LEU A 132 -4.29 10.93 -2.54
CA LEU A 132 -4.65 10.23 -1.31
C LEU A 132 -5.92 10.82 -0.69
N PHE A 133 -6.02 12.15 -0.65
CA PHE A 133 -7.20 12.86 -0.17
C PHE A 133 -8.43 12.55 -1.00
N VAL A 134 -8.34 12.58 -2.33
CA VAL A 134 -9.45 12.24 -3.24
C VAL A 134 -9.86 10.78 -3.08
N ALA A 135 -8.91 9.85 -2.95
CA ALA A 135 -9.21 8.44 -2.71
C ALA A 135 -9.93 8.22 -1.37
N ASN A 136 -9.47 8.88 -0.30
CA ASN A 136 -10.12 8.78 1.00
C ASN A 136 -11.50 9.46 0.99
N LEU A 137 -11.65 10.59 0.30
CA LEU A 137 -12.94 11.24 0.10
C LEU A 137 -13.92 10.29 -0.63
N ALA A 138 -13.48 9.64 -1.71
CA ALA A 138 -14.29 8.65 -2.40
C ALA A 138 -14.70 7.52 -1.44
N LEU A 139 -13.77 6.98 -0.64
CA LEU A 139 -14.05 5.96 0.39
C LEU A 139 -15.13 6.42 1.37
N THR A 140 -15.05 7.66 1.86
CA THR A 140 -16.04 8.23 2.80
C THR A 140 -17.41 8.38 2.16
N THR A 141 -17.47 8.86 0.91
CA THR A 141 -18.74 9.12 0.24
C THR A 141 -19.52 7.83 -0.01
N TRP A 142 -18.88 6.78 -0.53
CA TRP A 142 -19.59 5.52 -0.80
C TRP A 142 -19.92 4.76 0.49
N SER A 143 -19.06 4.83 1.52
CA SER A 143 -19.33 4.14 2.79
C SER A 143 -20.43 4.81 3.61
N ILE A 144 -20.49 6.14 3.64
CA ILE A 144 -21.58 6.90 4.28
C ILE A 144 -22.89 6.68 3.52
N THR A 145 -22.90 6.80 2.19
CA THR A 145 -24.12 6.54 1.40
C THR A 145 -24.61 5.10 1.57
N GLY A 146 -23.69 4.12 1.57
CA GLY A 146 -23.99 2.72 1.87
C GLY A 146 -24.59 2.52 3.26
N LEU A 147 -24.00 3.13 4.29
CA LEU A 147 -24.51 3.03 5.66
C LEU A 147 -25.89 3.68 5.81
N ILE A 148 -26.10 4.86 5.22
CA ILE A 148 -27.40 5.55 5.24
C ILE A 148 -28.47 4.66 4.58
N LEU A 149 -28.21 4.11 3.40
CA LEU A 149 -29.15 3.21 2.73
C LEU A 149 -29.45 1.96 3.57
N CYS A 150 -28.43 1.39 4.23
CA CYS A 150 -28.63 0.26 5.14
C CYS A 150 -29.53 0.65 6.32
N LEU A 151 -29.26 1.78 6.99
CA LEU A 151 -30.05 2.25 8.13
C LEU A 151 -31.49 2.59 7.73
N LEU A 152 -31.70 3.27 6.60
CA LEU A 152 -33.05 3.54 6.07
C LEU A 152 -33.83 2.25 5.80
N THR A 153 -33.13 1.20 5.36
CA THR A 153 -33.73 -0.13 5.16
C THR A 153 -34.08 -0.79 6.50
N TRP A 154 -33.22 -0.69 7.51
CA TRP A 154 -33.52 -1.18 8.88
C TRP A 154 -34.70 -0.47 9.53
N PHE A 155 -34.84 0.84 9.32
CA PHE A 155 -35.95 1.63 9.85
C PHE A 155 -37.25 1.52 9.04
N ASN A 156 -37.31 0.63 8.04
CA ASN A 156 -38.48 0.41 7.20
C ASN A 156 -39.03 1.68 6.52
N ILE A 157 -38.16 2.62 6.16
CA ILE A 157 -38.57 3.88 5.51
C ILE A 157 -38.96 3.66 4.05
N PHE A 158 -38.36 2.67 3.39
CA PHE A 158 -38.76 2.32 2.02
C PHE A 158 -40.05 1.48 2.01
N PRO A 159 -40.94 1.69 1.03
CA PRO A 159 -42.22 0.97 0.96
C PRO A 159 -42.05 -0.55 0.87
N HIS A 160 -40.94 -1.04 0.32
CA HIS A 160 -40.65 -2.47 0.21
C HIS A 160 -39.54 -2.96 1.15
N ALA A 161 -39.09 -2.12 2.10
CA ALA A 161 -38.10 -2.50 3.11
C ALA A 161 -38.49 -3.73 3.93
N PRO A 162 -39.74 -3.91 4.44
CA PRO A 162 -40.06 -5.06 5.26
C PRO A 162 -39.89 -6.40 4.53
N ILE A 163 -40.13 -6.43 3.21
CA ILE A 163 -39.91 -7.62 2.39
C ILE A 163 -38.42 -7.96 2.30
N ILE A 164 -37.56 -6.96 2.15
CA ILE A 164 -36.10 -7.13 2.12
C ILE A 164 -35.58 -7.56 3.48
N LEU A 165 -36.11 -6.97 4.55
CA LEU A 165 -35.72 -7.28 5.92
C LEU A 165 -35.98 -8.75 6.26
N VAL A 166 -37.14 -9.30 5.91
CA VAL A 166 -37.45 -10.72 6.14
C VAL A 166 -36.72 -11.63 5.14
N GLY A 167 -36.66 -11.20 3.87
CA GLY A 167 -36.15 -12.03 2.78
C GLY A 167 -34.64 -12.19 2.73
N ASN A 168 -33.89 -11.14 3.09
CA ASN A 168 -32.46 -10.97 2.83
C ASN A 168 -31.70 -10.39 4.04
N THR A 169 -32.03 -10.83 5.26
CA THR A 169 -31.38 -10.40 6.52
C THR A 169 -29.85 -10.50 6.46
N THR A 170 -29.32 -11.63 6.00
CA THR A 170 -27.89 -11.93 5.97
C THR A 170 -27.12 -10.98 5.06
N GLU A 171 -27.68 -10.67 3.89
CA GLU A 171 -27.11 -9.73 2.93
C GLU A 171 -27.07 -8.31 3.51
N LEU A 172 -28.13 -7.90 4.21
CA LEU A 172 -28.21 -6.60 4.86
C LEU A 172 -27.21 -6.46 6.01
N ILE A 173 -27.04 -7.50 6.84
CA ILE A 173 -26.05 -7.53 7.93
C ILE A 173 -24.61 -7.46 7.37
N LEU A 174 -24.31 -8.17 6.29
CA LEU A 174 -22.97 -8.09 5.69
C LEU A 174 -22.70 -6.68 5.13
N CYS A 175 -23.67 -6.06 4.47
CA CYS A 175 -23.53 -4.69 3.96
C CYS A 175 -23.33 -3.66 5.07
N THR A 176 -23.99 -3.81 6.23
CA THR A 176 -23.82 -2.90 7.38
C THR A 176 -22.43 -3.05 8.00
N LEU A 177 -21.94 -4.28 8.14
CA LEU A 177 -20.59 -4.56 8.65
C LEU A 177 -19.50 -4.01 7.71
N VAL A 178 -19.67 -4.16 6.40
CA VAL A 178 -18.73 -3.60 5.41
C VAL A 178 -18.74 -2.08 5.48
N SER A 179 -19.92 -1.45 5.53
CA SER A 179 -20.04 0.01 5.55
C SER A 179 -19.48 0.62 6.82
N SER A 180 -19.71 0.00 7.99
CA SER A 180 -19.16 0.47 9.27
C SER A 180 -17.64 0.35 9.32
N LEU A 181 -17.08 -0.77 8.85
CA LEU A 181 -15.63 -0.97 8.78
C LEU A 181 -14.98 -0.03 7.76
N ALA A 182 -15.64 0.25 6.63
CA ALA A 182 -15.19 1.23 5.65
C ALA A 182 -15.17 2.67 6.21
N ILE A 183 -16.17 3.06 7.00
CA ILE A 183 -16.19 4.35 7.70
C ILE A 183 -15.03 4.44 8.69
N LEU A 184 -14.82 3.42 9.52
CA LEU A 184 -13.68 3.38 10.46
C LEU A 184 -12.35 3.51 9.70
N THR A 185 -12.19 2.76 8.62
CA THR A 185 -11.01 2.84 7.74
C THR A 185 -10.81 4.25 7.19
N SER A 186 -11.88 4.94 6.81
CA SER A 186 -11.83 6.30 6.28
C SER A 186 -11.40 7.35 7.31
N LEU A 187 -11.79 7.17 8.59
CA LEU A 187 -11.34 8.02 9.70
C LEU A 187 -9.84 7.85 9.95
N ILE A 188 -9.34 6.61 9.90
CA ILE A 188 -7.90 6.32 10.00
C ILE A 188 -7.17 6.92 8.78
N GLY A 189 -7.76 6.87 7.58
CA GLY A 189 -7.24 7.52 6.39
C GLY A 189 -7.07 9.03 6.56
N PHE A 190 -8.07 9.72 7.10
CA PHE A 190 -7.97 11.15 7.41
C PHE A 190 -6.92 11.44 8.47
N ALA A 191 -6.85 10.64 9.53
CA ALA A 191 -5.80 10.76 10.54
C ALA A 191 -4.40 10.60 9.94
N GLY A 192 -4.21 9.63 9.04
CA GLY A 192 -2.96 9.42 8.31
C GLY A 192 -2.57 10.60 7.41
N ILE A 193 -3.53 11.22 6.73
CA ILE A 193 -3.31 12.42 5.89
C ILE A 193 -2.92 13.62 6.75
N LEU A 194 -3.63 13.87 7.85
CA LEU A 194 -3.45 15.07 8.69
C LEU A 194 -2.18 14.99 9.53
N LEU A 195 -1.88 13.83 10.11
CA LEU A 195 -0.72 13.62 10.97
C LEU A 195 0.57 13.33 10.18
N ASN A 196 0.47 13.10 8.87
CA ASN A 196 1.56 12.66 7.99
C ASN A 196 2.31 11.40 8.48
N ASN A 197 1.76 10.65 9.43
CA ASN A 197 2.46 9.53 10.05
C ASN A 197 2.29 8.23 9.26
N ARG A 198 3.43 7.61 8.92
CA ARG A 198 3.54 6.37 8.13
C ARG A 198 2.82 5.18 8.74
N SER A 199 2.81 5.05 10.07
CA SER A 199 2.18 3.89 10.73
C SER A 199 0.67 3.88 10.49
N PHE A 200 0.02 5.03 10.59
CA PHE A 200 -1.41 5.18 10.29
C PHE A 200 -1.70 4.89 8.82
N LEU A 201 -0.83 5.31 7.91
CA LEU A 201 -1.00 5.02 6.48
C LEU A 201 -0.85 3.52 6.19
N ALA A 202 0.10 2.83 6.84
CA ALA A 202 0.25 1.38 6.70
C ALA A 202 -0.99 0.64 7.21
N VAL A 203 -1.51 1.00 8.40
CA VAL A 203 -2.74 0.43 8.96
C VAL A 203 -3.93 0.70 8.02
N TYR A 204 -4.06 1.93 7.50
CA TYR A 204 -5.07 2.27 6.50
C TYR A 204 -5.00 1.34 5.28
N THR A 205 -3.81 1.16 4.67
CA THR A 205 -3.67 0.27 3.51
C THR A 205 -4.04 -1.17 3.84
N PHE A 206 -3.65 -1.69 5.00
CA PHE A 206 -4.03 -3.03 5.43
C PHE A 206 -5.56 -3.18 5.61
N LEU A 207 -6.20 -2.21 6.28
CA LEU A 207 -7.65 -2.21 6.47
C LEU A 207 -8.42 -2.11 5.14
N THR A 208 -7.91 -1.38 4.14
CA THR A 208 -8.57 -1.31 2.82
C THR A 208 -8.66 -2.68 2.12
N TRP A 209 -7.69 -3.58 2.36
CA TRP A 209 -7.76 -4.96 1.87
C TRP A 209 -8.82 -5.78 2.60
N ILE A 210 -8.96 -5.60 3.92
CA ILE A 210 -10.01 -6.25 4.71
C ILE A 210 -11.39 -5.77 4.24
N VAL A 211 -11.58 -4.47 4.06
CA VAL A 211 -12.81 -3.89 3.49
C VAL A 211 -13.11 -4.51 2.13
N PHE A 212 -12.11 -4.62 1.26
CA PHE A 212 -12.28 -5.21 -0.07
C PHE A 212 -12.72 -6.68 -0.02
N ALA A 213 -12.08 -7.50 0.83
CA ALA A 213 -12.46 -8.90 1.00
C ALA A 213 -13.90 -9.03 1.53
N LEU A 214 -14.27 -8.22 2.52
CA LEU A 214 -15.63 -8.23 3.07
C LEU A 214 -16.66 -7.67 2.09
N LEU A 215 -16.32 -6.70 1.24
CA LEU A 215 -17.20 -6.15 0.20
C LEU A 215 -17.56 -7.20 -0.86
N LEU A 216 -16.64 -8.12 -1.18
CA LEU A 216 -16.90 -9.19 -2.15
C LEU A 216 -17.89 -10.24 -1.62
N ALA A 217 -17.97 -10.46 -0.30
CA ALA A 217 -18.84 -11.47 0.29
C ALA A 217 -20.35 -11.26 -0.02
N PRO A 218 -20.98 -10.11 0.29
CA PRO A 218 -22.38 -9.88 -0.07
C PRO A 218 -22.59 -9.81 -1.59
N GLY A 219 -21.62 -9.31 -2.36
CA GLY A 219 -21.68 -9.30 -3.83
C GLY A 219 -21.72 -10.70 -4.44
N TYR A 220 -20.86 -11.60 -3.94
CA TYR A 220 -20.85 -12.99 -4.38
C TYR A 220 -22.10 -13.76 -3.93
N TYR A 221 -22.55 -13.55 -2.69
CA TYR A 221 -23.72 -14.23 -2.16
C TYR A 221 -24.99 -13.87 -2.95
N THR A 222 -25.23 -12.57 -3.18
CA THR A 222 -26.37 -12.06 -3.95
C THR A 222 -26.34 -12.55 -5.41
N PHE A 223 -25.17 -12.49 -6.07
CA PHE A 223 -24.99 -12.99 -7.44
C PHE A 223 -25.28 -14.48 -7.56
N ARG A 224 -24.69 -15.29 -6.67
CA ARG A 224 -24.89 -16.75 -6.65
C ARG A 224 -26.34 -17.11 -6.37
N ARG A 225 -27.01 -16.38 -5.46
CA ARG A 225 -28.41 -16.61 -5.13
C ARG A 225 -29.34 -16.36 -6.30
N ARG A 226 -29.11 -15.30 -7.08
CA ARG A 226 -29.91 -14.99 -8.27
C ARG A 226 -29.73 -16.02 -9.40
N ARG A 227 -28.49 -16.43 -9.67
CA ARG A 227 -28.15 -17.33 -10.79
C ARG A 227 -28.60 -18.78 -10.55
N LEU A 228 -28.50 -19.27 -9.33
CA LEU A 228 -28.77 -20.67 -9.01
C LEU A 228 -30.18 -20.85 -8.44
N ASN A 229 -31.07 -21.45 -9.25
CA ASN A 229 -32.44 -21.87 -8.92
C ASN A 229 -33.13 -20.99 -7.85
N LEU A 230 -33.34 -19.71 -8.19
CA LEU A 230 -33.95 -18.74 -7.28
C LEU A 230 -35.36 -19.18 -6.85
N GLU A 231 -36.11 -19.80 -7.75
CA GLU A 231 -37.47 -20.28 -7.48
C GLU A 231 -37.50 -21.38 -6.41
N GLY A 232 -36.64 -22.39 -6.53
CA GLY A 232 -36.52 -23.44 -5.53
C GLY A 232 -36.11 -22.91 -4.16
N LYS A 233 -35.17 -21.95 -4.13
CA LYS A 233 -34.74 -21.31 -2.87
C LYS A 233 -35.86 -20.50 -2.23
N ILE A 234 -36.61 -19.73 -3.02
CA ILE A 234 -37.76 -18.97 -2.53
C ILE A 234 -38.83 -19.91 -1.97
N ASN A 235 -39.10 -21.02 -2.65
CA ASN A 235 -40.06 -22.03 -2.20
C ASN A 235 -39.64 -22.63 -0.84
N GLN A 236 -38.38 -23.02 -0.71
CA GLN A 236 -37.84 -23.52 0.56
C GLN A 236 -37.86 -22.43 1.64
N GLN A 237 -37.50 -21.19 1.27
CA GLN A 237 -37.49 -20.08 2.20
C GLN A 237 -38.90 -19.80 2.73
N TRP A 238 -39.91 -19.84 1.86
CA TRP A 238 -41.30 -19.61 2.24
C TRP A 238 -41.80 -20.65 3.25
N SER A 239 -41.57 -21.94 2.99
CA SER A 239 -42.08 -23.02 3.82
C SER A 239 -41.30 -23.24 5.12
N GLN A 240 -39.96 -23.13 5.09
CA GLN A 240 -39.10 -23.47 6.22
C GLN A 240 -38.52 -22.26 6.97
N ALA A 241 -38.17 -21.18 6.27
CA ALA A 241 -37.42 -20.08 6.87
C ALA A 241 -38.30 -18.88 7.25
N LEU A 242 -39.38 -18.65 6.50
CA LEU A 242 -40.35 -17.60 6.81
C LEU A 242 -41.36 -18.14 7.83
N GLY A 243 -41.25 -17.65 9.06
CA GLY A 243 -42.31 -17.82 10.07
C GLY A 243 -43.61 -17.12 9.67
N ALA A 244 -44.67 -17.35 10.46
CA ALA A 244 -45.99 -16.79 10.18
C ALA A 244 -45.98 -15.25 10.05
N GLU A 245 -45.23 -14.57 10.93
CA GLU A 245 -45.08 -13.12 10.89
C GLU A 245 -44.41 -12.63 9.59
N GLY A 246 -43.36 -13.33 9.14
CA GLY A 246 -42.65 -12.99 7.91
C GLY A 246 -43.53 -13.14 6.67
N ARG A 247 -44.34 -14.21 6.61
CA ARG A 247 -45.31 -14.41 5.52
C ARG A 247 -46.39 -13.34 5.52
N LEU A 248 -46.90 -12.96 6.69
CA LEU A 248 -47.92 -11.92 6.82
C LEU A 248 -47.42 -10.57 6.33
N ARG A 249 -46.19 -10.16 6.70
CA ARG A 249 -45.58 -8.92 6.19
C ARG A 249 -45.45 -8.91 4.66
N ILE A 250 -45.11 -10.04 4.05
CA ILE A 250 -44.99 -10.13 2.59
C ILE A 250 -46.36 -10.08 1.93
N GLN A 251 -47.36 -10.78 2.48
CA GLN A 251 -48.73 -10.81 1.97
C GLN A 251 -49.36 -9.41 2.00
N ASP A 252 -49.22 -8.71 3.12
CA ASP A 252 -49.75 -7.36 3.32
C ASP A 252 -49.13 -6.36 2.34
N GLN A 253 -47.81 -6.43 2.15
CA GLN A 253 -47.08 -5.50 1.28
C GLN A 253 -47.23 -5.78 -0.22
N LEU A 254 -47.40 -7.05 -0.62
CA LEU A 254 -47.59 -7.43 -2.02
C LEU A 254 -49.06 -7.53 -2.44
N GLY A 255 -49.99 -7.36 -1.50
CA GLY A 255 -51.44 -7.50 -1.73
C GLY A 255 -51.80 -8.85 -2.34
N CYS A 256 -51.29 -9.93 -1.75
CA CYS A 256 -51.47 -11.30 -2.21
C CYS A 256 -51.76 -12.24 -1.02
N CYS A 257 -52.33 -13.42 -1.28
CA CYS A 257 -52.75 -14.34 -0.22
C CYS A 257 -52.28 -15.77 -0.50
N GLY A 258 -51.58 -16.36 0.46
CA GLY A 258 -50.95 -17.68 0.33
C GLY A 258 -49.84 -17.74 -0.71
N TYR A 259 -49.18 -18.89 -0.83
CA TYR A 259 -48.05 -19.04 -1.75
C TYR A 259 -48.50 -19.28 -3.19
N TYR A 260 -49.25 -20.37 -3.40
CA TYR A 260 -49.88 -20.71 -4.69
C TYR A 260 -51.34 -20.22 -4.76
N SER A 261 -52.06 -20.38 -3.67
CA SER A 261 -53.47 -20.00 -3.52
C SER A 261 -53.75 -19.64 -2.05
N PRO A 262 -54.89 -18.99 -1.74
CA PRO A 262 -55.27 -18.63 -0.38
C PRO A 262 -55.38 -19.81 0.60
N PHE A 263 -55.42 -21.05 0.09
CA PHE A 263 -55.55 -22.27 0.90
C PHE A 263 -54.20 -22.88 1.30
N VAL A 264 -53.11 -22.52 0.63
CA VAL A 264 -51.80 -23.17 0.81
C VAL A 264 -50.82 -22.23 1.48
N GLU A 265 -50.43 -22.58 2.72
CA GLU A 265 -49.44 -21.86 3.53
C GLU A 265 -49.73 -20.34 3.66
N ALA A 266 -51.01 -19.98 3.63
CA ALA A 266 -51.48 -18.62 3.89
C ALA A 266 -51.45 -18.31 5.38
N THR A 267 -51.17 -17.04 5.69
CA THR A 267 -51.23 -16.53 7.06
C THR A 267 -52.43 -15.61 7.13
N VAL A 268 -53.37 -15.93 8.02
CA VAL A 268 -54.64 -15.22 8.08
C VAL A 268 -54.40 -13.76 8.49
N SER A 269 -54.92 -12.82 7.69
CA SER A 269 -54.92 -11.39 7.97
C SER A 269 -56.31 -10.81 7.67
N GLN A 270 -56.52 -9.52 7.94
CA GLN A 270 -57.79 -8.85 7.64
C GLN A 270 -58.14 -8.87 6.13
N THR A 271 -57.12 -8.98 5.28
CA THR A 271 -57.25 -9.01 3.81
C THR A 271 -57.08 -10.41 3.22
N CYS A 272 -56.35 -11.30 3.90
CA CYS A 272 -56.07 -12.67 3.45
C CYS A 272 -56.82 -13.68 4.32
N TYR A 273 -57.88 -14.26 3.75
CA TYR A 273 -58.68 -15.34 4.34
C TYR A 273 -59.01 -16.40 3.28
N ALA A 274 -59.46 -17.59 3.70
CA ALA A 274 -59.63 -18.75 2.82
C ALA A 274 -60.59 -18.53 1.63
N ARG A 275 -61.53 -17.58 1.72
CA ARG A 275 -62.45 -17.22 0.63
C ARG A 275 -62.06 -15.95 -0.13
N SER A 276 -60.87 -15.42 0.11
CA SER A 276 -60.39 -14.24 -0.60
C SER A 276 -60.12 -14.56 -2.08
N VAL A 277 -60.41 -13.60 -2.96
CA VAL A 277 -60.14 -13.71 -4.42
C VAL A 277 -58.73 -13.23 -4.78
N LEU A 278 -57.83 -13.11 -3.80
CA LEU A 278 -56.49 -12.61 -4.01
C LEU A 278 -55.61 -13.66 -4.70
N PRO A 279 -54.70 -13.24 -5.60
CA PRO A 279 -53.77 -14.15 -6.25
C PRO A 279 -52.69 -14.64 -5.27
N GLY A 280 -52.08 -15.78 -5.59
CA GLY A 280 -50.93 -16.30 -4.83
C GLY A 280 -49.70 -15.39 -4.90
N CYS A 281 -48.93 -15.35 -3.81
CA CYS A 281 -47.76 -14.46 -3.68
C CYS A 281 -46.54 -14.89 -4.49
N LYS A 282 -46.46 -16.15 -4.96
CA LYS A 282 -45.27 -16.72 -5.60
C LYS A 282 -44.71 -15.85 -6.72
N LEU A 283 -45.54 -15.48 -7.71
CA LEU A 283 -45.07 -14.75 -8.90
C LEU A 283 -44.56 -13.34 -8.55
N ARG A 284 -45.34 -12.58 -7.76
CA ARG A 284 -45.00 -11.21 -7.35
C ARG A 284 -43.75 -11.19 -6.48
N TYR A 285 -43.65 -12.10 -5.52
CA TYR A 285 -42.48 -12.21 -4.64
C TYR A 285 -41.22 -12.58 -5.42
N LEU A 286 -41.34 -13.49 -6.40
CA LEU A 286 -40.23 -13.90 -7.25
C LEU A 286 -39.74 -12.75 -8.14
N GLN A 287 -40.66 -12.00 -8.77
CA GLN A 287 -40.31 -10.82 -9.56
C GLN A 287 -39.62 -9.74 -8.72
N PHE A 288 -40.15 -9.48 -7.51
CA PHE A 288 -39.55 -8.56 -6.55
C PHE A 288 -38.13 -8.98 -6.18
N GLN A 289 -37.93 -10.26 -5.81
CA GLN A 289 -36.60 -10.77 -5.46
C GLN A 289 -35.62 -10.69 -6.64
N ARG A 290 -36.04 -11.01 -7.86
CA ARG A 290 -35.19 -10.85 -9.06
C ARG A 290 -34.73 -9.39 -9.24
N MET A 291 -35.64 -8.43 -9.06
CA MET A 291 -35.34 -7.01 -9.19
C MET A 291 -34.40 -6.53 -8.06
N ALA A 292 -34.72 -6.89 -6.82
CA ALA A 292 -33.93 -6.50 -5.65
C ALA A 292 -32.50 -7.06 -5.73
N LEU A 293 -32.34 -8.36 -5.94
CA LEU A 293 -31.02 -8.99 -6.08
C LEU A 293 -30.25 -8.39 -7.27
N SER A 294 -30.92 -8.02 -8.36
CA SER A 294 -30.30 -7.31 -9.49
C SER A 294 -29.61 -6.02 -9.07
N ARG A 295 -30.33 -5.20 -8.30
CA ARG A 295 -29.83 -3.90 -7.87
C ARG A 295 -28.71 -4.06 -6.85
N PHE A 296 -28.83 -5.02 -5.93
CA PHE A 296 -27.81 -5.28 -4.91
C PHE A 296 -26.47 -5.67 -5.52
N TYR A 297 -26.39 -6.72 -6.35
CA TYR A 297 -25.08 -7.09 -6.89
C TYR A 297 -24.56 -6.03 -7.85
N ALA A 298 -25.42 -5.36 -8.64
CA ALA A 298 -24.98 -4.31 -9.55
C ALA A 298 -24.35 -3.13 -8.80
N ALA A 299 -24.94 -2.72 -7.66
CA ALA A 299 -24.38 -1.70 -6.80
C ALA A 299 -23.04 -2.14 -6.19
N VAL A 300 -22.96 -3.35 -5.61
CA VAL A 300 -21.72 -3.85 -4.99
C VAL A 300 -20.60 -3.98 -6.03
N PHE A 301 -20.85 -4.62 -7.17
CA PHE A 301 -19.86 -4.75 -8.24
C PHE A 301 -19.50 -3.43 -8.90
N GLY A 302 -20.38 -2.42 -8.86
CA GLY A 302 -20.06 -1.06 -9.28
C GLY A 302 -19.08 -0.35 -8.34
N VAL A 303 -19.12 -0.65 -7.03
CA VAL A 303 -18.20 -0.08 -6.02
C VAL A 303 -16.84 -0.79 -6.00
N VAL A 304 -16.78 -2.07 -6.36
CA VAL A 304 -15.53 -2.86 -6.42
C VAL A 304 -14.39 -2.18 -7.19
N PRO A 305 -14.55 -1.69 -8.44
CA PRO A 305 -13.46 -1.02 -9.16
C PRO A 305 -13.01 0.28 -8.48
N LEU A 306 -13.95 1.03 -7.88
CA LEU A 306 -13.62 2.21 -7.09
C LEU A 306 -12.77 1.84 -5.87
N GLN A 307 -13.13 0.78 -5.15
CA GLN A 307 -12.35 0.26 -4.03
C GLN A 307 -10.96 -0.21 -4.49
N MET A 308 -10.85 -0.82 -5.67
CA MET A 308 -9.56 -1.23 -6.24
C MET A 308 -8.65 -0.03 -6.54
N ALA A 309 -9.20 1.06 -7.09
CA ALA A 309 -8.45 2.29 -7.27
C ALA A 309 -7.97 2.90 -5.94
N ILE A 310 -8.80 2.86 -4.90
CA ILE A 310 -8.43 3.32 -3.53
C ILE A 310 -7.28 2.48 -2.96
N MET A 311 -7.33 1.15 -3.12
CA MET A 311 -6.25 0.25 -2.70
C MET A 311 -4.93 0.56 -3.42
N LEU A 312 -4.97 0.75 -4.75
CA LEU A 312 -3.80 1.11 -5.54
C LEU A 312 -3.21 2.46 -5.13
N ALA A 313 -4.07 3.47 -4.90
CA ALA A 313 -3.64 4.75 -4.38
C ALA A 313 -2.96 4.59 -3.01
N GLY A 314 -3.54 3.81 -2.10
CA GLY A 314 -2.95 3.51 -0.79
C GLY A 314 -1.56 2.85 -0.90
N LEU A 315 -1.41 1.84 -1.76
CA LEU A 315 -0.14 1.13 -1.96
C LEU A 315 0.95 2.01 -2.57
N LEU A 316 0.62 2.75 -3.63
CA LEU A 316 1.54 3.74 -4.21
C LEU A 316 1.93 4.77 -3.14
N CYS A 317 1.00 5.09 -2.24
CA CYS A 317 1.27 6.03 -1.17
C CYS A 317 2.16 5.51 -0.05
N SER A 318 2.02 4.24 0.32
CA SER A 318 2.92 3.61 1.27
C SER A 318 4.35 3.46 0.70
N ASN A 319 4.48 3.18 -0.60
CA ASN A 319 5.78 2.94 -1.24
C ASN A 319 6.54 4.20 -1.67
N HIS A 320 5.91 5.35 -1.95
CA HIS A 320 6.69 6.57 -2.26
C HIS A 320 7.60 7.00 -1.10
N VAL A 321 7.27 6.60 0.13
CA VAL A 321 8.08 6.83 1.32
C VAL A 321 9.37 5.99 1.33
N THR A 322 9.41 4.85 0.63
CA THR A 322 10.63 4.03 0.52
C THR A 322 11.66 4.56 -0.47
N TYR A 323 11.32 5.61 -1.24
CA TYR A 323 12.31 6.29 -2.10
C TYR A 323 13.48 6.89 -1.28
N ARG A 324 13.34 7.10 0.04
CA ARG A 324 14.48 7.41 0.92
C ARG A 324 15.30 6.21 1.37
N PHE A 325 14.70 5.02 1.48
CA PHE A 325 15.43 3.80 1.88
C PHE A 325 16.36 3.27 0.76
N GLY A 326 16.10 3.64 -0.50
CA GLY A 326 17.00 3.36 -1.63
C GLY A 326 18.17 4.34 -1.80
N LYS A 327 18.15 5.50 -1.14
CA LYS A 327 19.19 6.53 -1.25
C LYS A 327 20.45 6.24 -0.44
N GLY A 328 20.58 5.08 0.20
CA GLY A 328 21.77 4.78 1.01
C GLY A 328 21.93 5.63 2.25
N MET A 329 20.90 6.38 2.58
CA MET A 329 20.91 7.30 3.70
C MET A 329 20.91 6.49 4.99
N MET A 330 22.03 6.54 5.72
CA MET A 330 22.19 5.88 7.02
C MET A 330 21.03 6.26 7.95
N PRO A 331 20.44 5.32 8.72
CA PRO A 331 19.35 5.63 9.66
C PRO A 331 19.81 6.69 10.68
N LYS A 332 18.91 7.62 11.07
CA LYS A 332 19.28 8.77 11.90
C LYS A 332 19.81 8.38 13.30
N ALA A 333 19.45 7.20 13.80
CA ALA A 333 20.03 6.64 15.02
C ALA A 333 21.55 6.44 14.95
N TYR A 334 22.11 6.31 13.74
CA TYR A 334 23.53 6.14 13.50
C TYR A 334 24.17 7.36 12.82
N ARG A 335 23.43 8.47 12.64
CA ARG A 335 24.00 9.70 12.10
C ARG A 335 24.72 10.44 13.22
N LEU A 336 26.01 10.65 13.03
CA LEU A 336 26.83 11.47 13.91
C LEU A 336 26.19 12.87 14.01
N SER A 337 25.59 13.18 15.15
CA SER A 337 25.17 14.55 15.44
C SER A 337 26.41 15.43 15.63
N VAL A 338 26.32 16.71 15.31
CA VAL A 338 27.43 17.67 15.50
C VAL A 338 27.87 17.70 16.97
N GLY A 339 26.92 17.51 17.90
CA GLY A 339 27.21 17.35 19.33
C GLY A 339 28.02 16.09 19.63
N SER A 340 27.60 14.92 19.13
CA SER A 340 28.40 13.69 19.27
C SER A 340 29.76 13.78 18.57
N MET A 341 29.85 14.50 17.45
CA MET A 341 31.12 14.73 16.76
C MET A 341 32.06 15.61 17.60
N ALA A 342 31.52 16.65 18.25
CA ALA A 342 32.30 17.50 19.17
C ALA A 342 32.82 16.69 20.36
N VAL A 343 31.99 15.85 20.99
CA VAL A 343 32.41 14.98 22.10
C VAL A 343 33.46 13.96 21.67
N ILE A 344 33.32 13.37 20.47
CA ILE A 344 34.32 12.45 19.92
C ILE A 344 35.63 13.18 19.60
N MET A 345 35.55 14.38 19.01
CA MET A 345 36.74 15.21 18.74
C MET A 345 37.44 15.64 20.02
N GLU A 346 36.71 15.95 21.08
CA GLU A 346 37.25 16.29 22.40
C GLU A 346 37.92 15.09 23.06
N SER A 347 37.29 13.91 23.03
CA SER A 347 37.90 12.68 23.53
C SER A 347 39.16 12.28 22.74
N TYR A 348 39.16 12.47 21.43
CA TYR A 348 40.33 12.20 20.58
C TYR A 348 41.46 13.21 20.84
N ALA A 349 41.12 14.48 21.06
CA ALA A 349 42.08 15.51 21.41
C ALA A 349 42.76 15.24 22.75
N ASN A 350 42.02 14.77 23.75
CA ASN A 350 42.60 14.41 25.05
C ASN A 350 43.60 13.24 24.93
N GLN A 351 43.29 12.21 24.14
CA GLN A 351 44.23 11.10 23.89
C GLN A 351 45.51 11.56 23.17
N LEU A 352 45.37 12.46 22.19
CA LEU A 352 46.52 13.07 21.51
C LEU A 352 47.38 13.91 22.45
N ALA A 353 46.75 14.70 23.32
CA ALA A 353 47.44 15.54 24.28
C ALA A 353 48.23 14.72 25.30
N GLU A 354 47.67 13.61 25.78
CA GLU A 354 48.35 12.69 26.71
C GLU A 354 49.56 12.01 26.07
N GLN A 355 49.48 11.65 24.79
CA GLN A 355 50.51 10.85 24.13
C GLN A 355 51.60 11.68 23.43
N TYR A 356 51.26 12.88 22.93
CA TYR A 356 52.14 13.71 22.12
C TYR A 356 52.32 15.15 22.63
N GLY A 357 51.69 15.51 23.76
CA GLY A 357 51.74 16.85 24.35
C GLY A 357 50.63 17.78 23.84
N SER A 358 50.27 18.77 24.68
CA SER A 358 49.17 19.72 24.43
C SER A 358 49.31 20.50 23.13
N ASP A 359 50.55 20.83 22.76
CA ASP A 359 50.85 21.76 21.69
C ASP A 359 50.55 21.12 20.32
N VAL A 360 50.91 19.85 20.15
CA VAL A 360 50.62 19.06 18.94
C VAL A 360 49.13 18.81 18.77
N ALA A 361 48.41 18.52 19.87
CA ALA A 361 46.97 18.29 19.83
C ALA A 361 46.20 19.55 19.39
N SER A 362 46.61 20.73 19.86
CA SER A 362 45.98 22.00 19.52
C SER A 362 46.17 22.39 18.04
N ASP A 363 47.35 22.13 17.47
CA ASP A 363 47.66 22.44 16.07
C ASP A 363 46.89 21.52 15.10
N VAL A 364 46.80 20.22 15.42
CA VAL A 364 45.99 19.25 14.66
C VAL A 364 44.50 19.61 14.70
N LEU A 365 43.99 20.03 15.85
CA LEU A 365 42.60 20.49 15.98
C LEU A 365 42.34 21.77 15.18
N ALA A 366 43.24 22.76 15.24
CA ALA A 366 43.12 24.00 14.49
C ALA A 366 43.07 23.73 12.98
N LYS A 367 43.92 22.82 12.49
CA LYS A 367 43.96 22.38 11.09
C LYS A 367 42.72 21.58 10.66
N SER A 368 42.08 20.86 11.59
CA SER A 368 40.81 20.17 11.33
C SER A 368 39.62 21.12 11.24
N ARG A 369 39.58 22.14 12.11
CA ARG A 369 38.50 23.16 12.16
C ARG A 369 38.53 24.09 10.94
N SER A 370 39.71 24.44 10.43
CA SER A 370 39.84 25.25 9.21
C SER A 370 39.29 24.52 7.97
N ASN A 371 39.40 23.19 7.91
CA ASN A 371 38.84 22.40 6.81
C ASN A 371 37.32 22.25 6.91
N LEU A 372 36.76 22.18 8.12
CA LEU A 372 35.30 22.12 8.33
C LEU A 372 34.62 23.46 7.99
N SER A 373 35.21 24.58 8.39
CA SER A 373 34.69 25.92 8.10
C SER A 373 34.65 26.23 6.60
N LEU A 374 35.65 25.77 5.83
CA LEU A 374 35.66 25.89 4.37
C LEU A 374 34.42 25.25 3.71
N SER A 375 33.99 24.08 4.19
CA SER A 375 32.79 23.40 3.66
C SER A 375 31.49 24.17 3.94
N GLN A 376 31.44 24.90 5.06
CA GLN A 376 30.27 25.67 5.47
C GLN A 376 30.19 27.02 4.73
N SER A 377 31.35 27.65 4.47
CA SER A 377 31.44 28.87 3.65
C SER A 377 31.18 28.63 2.15
N SER A 378 31.50 27.45 1.62
CA SER A 378 31.16 27.11 0.22
C SER A 378 29.65 26.97 -0.03
N GLU A 379 28.85 26.77 1.02
CA GLU A 379 27.38 26.68 0.92
C GLU A 379 26.70 28.07 0.88
N LEU A 380 27.41 29.13 1.30
CA LEU A 380 26.91 30.52 1.23
C LEU A 380 27.25 31.25 -0.08
N ALA A 381 28.08 30.67 -0.95
CA ALA A 381 28.60 31.33 -2.16
C ALA A 381 27.89 30.92 -3.47
N ALA A 382 26.64 30.43 -3.42
CA ALA A 382 25.84 30.21 -4.64
C ALA A 382 25.09 31.50 -5.04
N PRO A 383 25.40 32.12 -6.20
CA PRO A 383 24.76 33.36 -6.62
C PRO A 383 23.29 33.13 -7.00
N ARG A 384 22.37 33.84 -6.32
CA ARG A 384 20.97 34.00 -6.74
C ARG A 384 20.94 34.82 -8.03
N THR A 385 20.74 34.16 -9.16
CA THR A 385 20.31 34.84 -10.39
C THR A 385 18.82 35.20 -10.26
N LEU A 386 18.57 36.47 -9.96
CA LEU A 386 17.28 37.13 -10.19
C LEU A 386 17.06 37.19 -11.70
N ARG A 387 16.04 36.48 -12.21
CA ARG A 387 15.40 36.82 -13.49
C ARG A 387 14.07 37.50 -13.16
N CYS A 388 13.91 38.70 -13.71
CA CYS A 388 12.65 39.41 -13.83
C CYS A 388 11.63 38.60 -14.63
#